data_AF-A0A7C7I3G8-F1
#
_entry.id   AF-A0A7C7I3G8-F1
#
_cell.length_a   1.000
_cell.length_b   1.000
_cell.length_c   1.000
_cell.angle_alpha   90.00
_cell.angle_beta   90.00
_cell.angle_gamma   90.00
#
_symmetry.space_group_name_H-M   'P 1'
#
loop_
_entity.id
_entity.type
_entity.pdbx_description
1 polymer ?
#
loop_
_entity_poly.entity_id
_entity_poly.type
_entity_poly.pdbx_seq_one_letter_code
_entity_poly.pdbx_strand_id
1 'polypeptide(L)'
;MRRVFFILVVSCLTGQSKYPADSLITSPNVPIIHKIGLLPIAGWQRISYNTNLFNCQFYPSCSNYGAEAVKSFGLIRGGAMASERITRCSPFAFHYHLKLRRPFHDPDGRLVDPVLQKQLHKTQKSPLLAGMMSAILPGSGRIYAGRFLDGIMGMWMMYVVGNSAYHAIKNKRPISGPLFGIAAGFVYLGEVYGGWRAAKYYQNPGQGTEGTRTLDLRLDRKKSYILHSRKP
;
A
#
# COMPACT_ATOMS: atom_id res chain seq x y z
N MET A 1 22.30 -8.12 29.40
CA MET A 1 21.34 -7.34 28.58
C MET A 1 22.00 -6.34 27.62
N ARG A 2 22.88 -5.42 28.07
CA ARG A 2 23.51 -4.40 27.22
C ARG A 2 24.33 -4.94 26.02
N ARG A 3 25.06 -6.05 26.20
CA ARG A 3 25.82 -6.71 25.11
C ARG A 3 24.93 -7.41 24.08
N VAL A 4 23.83 -8.02 24.51
CA VAL A 4 22.85 -8.68 23.61
C VAL A 4 22.12 -7.63 22.77
N PHE A 5 21.74 -6.51 23.39
CA PHE A 5 21.16 -5.37 22.67
C PHE A 5 22.14 -4.80 21.65
N PHE A 6 23.43 -4.66 22.02
CA PHE A 6 24.46 -4.19 21.10
C PHE A 6 24.67 -5.14 19.91
N ILE A 7 24.73 -6.45 20.16
CA ILE A 7 24.84 -7.46 19.10
C ILE A 7 23.62 -7.40 18.17
N LEU A 8 22.40 -7.31 18.72
CA LEU A 8 21.18 -7.14 17.92
C LEU A 8 21.22 -5.87 17.06
N VAL A 9 21.65 -4.74 17.62
CA VAL A 9 21.76 -3.47 16.89
C VAL A 9 22.82 -3.57 15.78
N VAL A 10 23.99 -4.15 16.04
CA VAL A 10 25.05 -4.32 15.04
C VAL A 10 24.62 -5.28 13.94
N SER A 11 23.97 -6.39 14.29
CA SER A 11 23.39 -7.33 13.31
C SER A 11 22.23 -6.73 12.51
N CYS A 12 21.60 -5.66 13.00
CA CYS A 12 20.63 -4.85 12.27
C CYS A 12 21.28 -3.88 11.26
N LEU A 13 22.54 -3.49 11.48
CA LEU A 13 23.24 -2.50 10.64
C LEU A 13 24.02 -3.11 9.48
N THR A 14 24.29 -4.43 9.49
CA THR A 14 24.96 -5.12 8.39
C THR A 14 23.95 -5.66 7.37
N GLY A 15 24.22 -5.44 6.08
CA GLY A 15 23.41 -5.99 5.00
C GLY A 15 23.66 -7.49 4.82
N GLN A 16 22.60 -8.28 4.67
CA GLN A 16 22.67 -9.72 4.40
C GLN A 16 22.19 -10.03 2.98
N SER A 17 22.94 -10.83 2.20
CA SER A 17 22.56 -11.17 0.81
C SER A 17 21.23 -11.92 0.67
N LYS A 18 20.70 -12.46 1.77
CA LYS A 18 19.47 -13.26 1.82
C LYS A 18 18.19 -12.43 1.62
N TYR A 19 18.17 -11.14 1.99
CA TYR A 19 16.93 -10.36 2.02
C TYR A 19 16.91 -9.26 0.94
N PRO A 20 15.79 -9.07 0.20
CA PRO A 20 15.76 -8.12 -0.91
C PRO A 20 16.12 -6.67 -0.54
N ALA A 21 15.69 -6.19 0.63
CA ALA A 21 16.00 -4.83 1.08
C ALA A 21 17.48 -4.66 1.45
N ASP A 22 18.14 -5.73 1.90
CA ASP A 22 19.55 -5.71 2.24
C ASP A 22 20.44 -5.54 1.01
N SER A 23 20.06 -6.13 -0.12
CA SER A 23 20.72 -5.88 -1.42
C SER A 23 20.68 -4.41 -1.84
N LEU A 24 19.64 -3.66 -1.44
CA LEU A 24 19.55 -2.22 -1.71
C LEU A 24 20.42 -1.38 -0.77
N ILE A 25 20.63 -1.84 0.47
CA ILE A 25 21.51 -1.19 1.43
C ILE A 25 22.98 -1.34 1.01
N THR A 26 23.37 -2.51 0.52
CA THR A 26 24.74 -2.77 0.06
C THR A 26 25.03 -2.18 -1.32
N SER A 27 24.00 -1.91 -2.12
CA SER A 27 24.17 -1.34 -3.46
C SER A 27 24.88 0.02 -3.45
N PRO A 28 25.88 0.25 -4.33
CA PRO A 28 26.49 1.57 -4.50
C PRO A 28 25.58 2.57 -5.20
N ASN A 29 24.56 2.10 -5.92
CA ASN A 29 23.65 2.94 -6.72
C ASN A 29 22.54 3.60 -5.89
N VAL A 30 22.44 3.26 -4.61
CA VAL A 30 21.42 3.82 -3.71
C VAL A 30 22.07 4.90 -2.83
N PRO A 31 21.57 6.14 -2.84
CA PRO A 31 22.15 7.21 -2.04
C PRO A 31 21.97 6.95 -0.54
N ILE A 32 22.91 7.44 0.27
CA ILE A 32 22.96 7.19 1.74
C ILE A 32 21.64 7.56 2.43
N ILE A 33 21.01 8.67 2.02
CA ILE A 33 19.74 9.14 2.57
C ILE A 33 18.60 8.12 2.38
N HIS A 34 18.58 7.36 1.29
CA HIS A 34 17.57 6.31 1.08
C HIS A 34 17.87 5.08 1.95
N LYS A 35 19.14 4.77 2.19
CA LYS A 35 19.56 3.64 3.04
C LYS A 35 19.02 3.76 4.46
N ILE A 36 18.93 4.99 5.00
CA ILE A 36 18.32 5.25 6.32
C ILE A 36 16.87 4.75 6.35
N GLY A 37 16.09 4.98 5.29
CA GLY A 37 14.71 4.48 5.18
C GLY A 37 14.62 2.98 4.93
N LEU A 38 15.64 2.38 4.33
CA LEU A 38 15.69 0.95 4.05
C LEU A 38 16.04 0.11 5.28
N LEU A 39 16.80 0.66 6.24
CA LEU A 39 17.19 -0.04 7.48
C LEU A 39 16.00 -0.63 8.26
N PRO A 40 14.93 0.10 8.60
CA PRO A 40 13.78 -0.49 9.28
C PRO A 40 13.07 -1.55 8.44
N ILE A 41 13.06 -1.39 7.11
CA ILE A 41 12.44 -2.37 6.20
C ILE A 41 13.27 -3.66 6.14
N ALA A 42 14.59 -3.54 6.06
CA ALA A 42 15.50 -4.69 6.10
C ALA A 42 15.44 -5.41 7.45
N GLY A 43 15.44 -4.67 8.56
CA GLY A 43 15.22 -5.23 9.89
C GLY A 43 13.92 -6.03 9.99
N TRP A 44 12.83 -5.50 9.42
CA TRP A 44 11.57 -6.25 9.34
C TRP A 44 11.68 -7.51 8.49
N GLN A 45 12.33 -7.47 7.32
CA GLN A 45 12.51 -8.65 6.45
C GLN A 45 13.31 -9.77 7.15
N ARG A 46 14.35 -9.41 7.91
CA ARG A 46 15.15 -10.37 8.69
C ARG A 46 14.34 -11.14 9.72
N ILE A 47 13.25 -10.56 10.21
CA ILE A 47 12.31 -11.22 11.11
C ILE A 47 11.27 -11.98 10.29
N SER A 48 10.59 -11.31 9.35
CA SER A 48 9.41 -11.83 8.68
C SER A 48 9.69 -12.99 7.73
N TYR A 49 10.89 -13.07 7.14
CA TYR A 49 11.25 -14.13 6.18
C TYR A 49 11.71 -15.42 6.85
N ASN A 50 11.96 -15.39 8.15
CA ASN A 50 12.40 -16.56 8.92
C ASN A 50 11.22 -17.24 9.64
N THR A 51 9.97 -16.86 9.35
CA THR A 51 8.76 -17.47 9.91
C THR A 51 7.58 -17.41 8.94
N ASN A 52 6.72 -18.42 8.96
CA ASN A 52 5.49 -18.46 8.16
C ASN A 52 4.32 -17.67 8.79
N LEU A 53 4.52 -17.06 9.96
CA LEU A 53 3.48 -16.28 10.66
C LEU A 53 3.20 -14.93 9.98
N PHE A 54 4.16 -14.38 9.25
CA PHE A 54 4.09 -13.03 8.69
C PHE A 54 3.97 -13.04 7.16
N ASN A 55 2.96 -13.76 6.66
CA ASN A 55 2.63 -13.78 5.24
C ASN A 55 1.95 -12.49 4.78
N CYS A 56 2.35 -12.01 3.59
CA CYS A 56 1.75 -10.83 2.98
C CYS A 56 0.78 -11.24 1.87
N GLN A 57 -0.43 -10.68 1.88
CA GLN A 57 -1.44 -10.94 0.84
C GLN A 57 -1.11 -10.31 -0.52
N PHE A 58 -0.12 -9.42 -0.60
CA PHE A 58 0.23 -8.73 -1.84
C PHE A 58 1.53 -9.23 -2.47
N TYR A 59 1.60 -9.06 -3.79
CA TYR A 59 2.82 -9.13 -4.59
C TYR A 59 3.10 -7.80 -5.31
N PRO A 60 4.29 -7.19 -5.14
CA PRO A 60 5.30 -7.54 -4.14
C PRO A 60 4.76 -7.39 -2.70
N SER A 61 5.42 -8.04 -1.73
CA SER A 61 5.08 -7.92 -0.31
C SER A 61 5.15 -6.46 0.15
N CYS A 62 4.46 -6.10 1.24
CA CYS A 62 4.47 -4.71 1.72
C CYS A 62 5.89 -4.17 2.03
N SER A 63 6.78 -5.02 2.52
CA SER A 63 8.19 -4.65 2.75
C SER A 63 8.96 -4.45 1.45
N ASN A 64 8.80 -5.34 0.46
CA ASN A 64 9.41 -5.16 -0.87
C ASN A 64 8.84 -3.93 -1.60
N TYR A 65 7.54 -3.69 -1.50
CA TYR A 65 6.89 -2.49 -2.02
C TYR A 65 7.50 -1.23 -1.39
N GLY A 66 7.64 -1.21 -0.06
CA GLY A 66 8.24 -0.08 0.65
C GLY A 66 9.70 0.14 0.27
N ALA A 67 10.48 -0.93 0.17
CA ALA A 67 11.88 -0.86 -0.23
C ALA A 67 12.03 -0.26 -1.64
N GLU A 68 11.23 -0.75 -2.59
CA GLU A 68 11.25 -0.25 -3.98
C GLU A 68 10.71 1.18 -4.08
N ALA A 69 9.71 1.55 -3.27
CA ALA A 69 9.19 2.91 -3.21
C ALA A 69 10.23 3.91 -2.64
N VAL A 70 10.93 3.55 -1.56
CA VAL A 70 12.01 4.38 -0.99
C VAL A 70 13.18 4.51 -1.96
N LYS A 71 13.56 3.42 -2.63
CA LYS A 71 14.60 3.45 -3.67
C LYS A 71 14.24 4.39 -4.82
N SER A 72 13.01 4.29 -5.34
CA SER A 72 12.57 5.01 -6.55
C SER A 72 12.12 6.46 -6.30
N PHE A 73 11.56 6.76 -5.13
CA PHE A 73 10.94 8.06 -4.83
C PHE A 73 11.55 8.78 -3.62
N GLY A 74 12.55 8.17 -3.00
CA GLY A 74 13.24 8.69 -1.83
C GLY A 74 12.50 8.50 -0.51
N LEU A 75 13.13 8.94 0.57
CA LEU A 75 12.70 8.63 1.94
C LEU A 75 11.29 9.14 2.26
N ILE A 76 11.01 10.40 1.93
CA ILE A 76 9.74 11.05 2.30
C ILE A 76 8.57 10.51 1.46
N ARG A 77 8.68 10.62 0.13
CA ARG A 77 7.60 10.18 -0.77
C ARG A 77 7.48 8.65 -0.78
N GLY A 78 8.60 7.93 -0.83
CA GLY A 78 8.60 6.47 -0.74
C GLY A 78 8.08 5.96 0.61
N GLY A 79 8.43 6.62 1.71
CA GLY A 79 7.87 6.32 3.03
C GLY A 79 6.36 6.57 3.12
N ALA A 80 5.86 7.67 2.54
CA ALA A 80 4.43 7.92 2.44
C ALA A 80 3.71 6.85 1.60
N MET A 81 4.30 6.42 0.47
CA MET A 81 3.78 5.32 -0.35
C MET A 81 3.78 3.99 0.40
N ALA A 82 4.83 3.70 1.18
CA ALA A 82 4.92 2.51 2.01
C ALA A 82 3.85 2.51 3.12
N SER A 83 3.67 3.65 3.79
CA SER A 83 2.64 3.81 4.81
C SER A 83 1.23 3.65 4.23
N GLU A 84 0.95 4.26 3.08
CA GLU A 84 -0.30 4.10 2.33
C GLU A 84 -0.61 2.62 2.04
N ARG A 85 0.42 1.86 1.67
CA ARG A 85 0.33 0.42 1.40
C ARG A 85 -0.05 -0.36 2.66
N ILE A 86 0.51 -0.01 3.82
CA ILE A 86 0.14 -0.65 5.08
C ILE A 86 -1.31 -0.37 5.44
N THR A 87 -1.78 0.88 5.30
CA THR A 87 -3.17 1.26 5.64
C THR A 87 -4.21 0.43 4.89
N ARG A 88 -3.98 0.14 3.61
CA ARG A 88 -4.89 -0.69 2.79
C ARG A 88 -4.58 -2.17 2.84
N CYS A 89 -3.58 -2.60 3.61
CA CYS A 89 -3.26 -4.00 3.79
C CYS A 89 -4.19 -4.62 4.83
N SER A 90 -5.46 -4.69 4.47
CA SER A 90 -6.56 -5.24 5.26
C SER A 90 -7.26 -6.37 4.49
N PRO A 91 -8.13 -7.17 5.13
CA PRO A 91 -8.93 -8.18 4.43
C PRO A 91 -9.79 -7.60 3.29
N PHE A 92 -10.12 -6.30 3.34
CA PHE A 92 -10.92 -5.61 2.33
C PHE A 92 -10.17 -5.40 1.00
N ALA A 93 -8.84 -5.52 0.99
CA ALA A 93 -8.05 -5.39 -0.23
C ALA A 93 -8.48 -6.39 -1.31
N PHE A 94 -8.78 -7.64 -0.93
CA PHE A 94 -9.25 -8.69 -1.84
C PHE A 94 -10.56 -8.29 -2.54
N HIS A 95 -11.52 -7.74 -1.79
CA HIS A 95 -12.79 -7.25 -2.35
C HIS A 95 -12.56 -6.17 -3.41
N TYR A 96 -11.69 -5.20 -3.15
CA TYR A 96 -11.38 -4.15 -4.13
C TYR A 96 -10.65 -4.68 -5.35
N HIS A 97 -9.78 -5.67 -5.16
CA HIS A 97 -9.03 -6.29 -6.25
C HIS A 97 -9.96 -6.99 -7.24
N LEU A 98 -10.95 -7.73 -6.74
CA LEU A 98 -11.99 -8.36 -7.53
C LEU A 98 -12.85 -7.32 -8.25
N LYS A 99 -13.32 -6.28 -7.55
CA LYS A 99 -14.16 -5.21 -8.12
C LYS A 99 -13.46 -4.49 -9.27
N LEU A 100 -12.15 -4.34 -9.21
CA LEU A 100 -11.33 -3.66 -10.21
C LEU A 100 -10.74 -4.59 -11.26
N ARG A 101 -11.04 -5.90 -11.21
CA ARG A 101 -10.51 -6.93 -12.13
C ARG A 101 -8.99 -6.85 -12.28
N ARG A 102 -8.29 -6.66 -11.15
CA ARG A 102 -6.82 -6.60 -11.13
C ARG A 102 -6.23 -8.02 -11.14
N PRO A 103 -5.02 -8.21 -11.71
CA PRO A 103 -4.42 -9.54 -11.83
C PRO A 103 -3.98 -10.10 -10.48
N PHE A 104 -3.93 -11.42 -10.38
CA PHE A 104 -3.35 -12.16 -9.26
C PHE A 104 -1.99 -12.71 -9.65
N HIS A 105 -1.15 -12.99 -8.67
CA HIS A 105 0.18 -13.54 -8.90
C HIS A 105 0.06 -15.05 -9.08
N ASP A 106 0.30 -15.54 -10.31
CA ASP A 106 -0.01 -16.91 -10.72
C ASP A 106 0.53 -18.01 -9.77
N PRO A 107 1.74 -17.90 -9.19
CA PRO A 107 2.27 -18.95 -8.32
C PRO A 107 1.56 -19.13 -6.97
N ASP A 108 0.98 -18.07 -6.40
CA ASP A 108 0.52 -18.09 -5.00
C ASP A 108 -0.79 -17.32 -4.75
N GLY A 109 -1.42 -16.79 -5.80
CA GLY A 109 -2.70 -16.09 -5.72
C GLY A 109 -2.65 -14.73 -5.03
N ARG A 110 -1.46 -14.18 -4.74
CA ARG A 110 -1.36 -12.86 -4.09
C ARG A 110 -1.87 -11.73 -4.97
N LEU A 111 -2.35 -10.67 -4.33
CA LEU A 111 -2.85 -9.47 -4.99
C LEU A 111 -1.71 -8.70 -5.67
N VAL A 112 -1.70 -8.61 -7.00
CA VAL A 112 -0.65 -7.90 -7.73
C VAL A 112 -0.87 -6.39 -7.65
N ASP A 113 0.00 -5.71 -6.91
CA ASP A 113 -0.07 -4.27 -6.70
C ASP A 113 1.34 -3.67 -6.69
N PRO A 114 1.88 -3.34 -7.87
CA PRO A 114 3.24 -2.80 -8.03
C PRO A 114 3.34 -1.34 -7.56
N VAL A 115 4.57 -0.89 -7.28
CA VAL A 115 4.84 0.51 -6.91
C VAL A 115 4.45 1.46 -8.03
N LEU A 116 4.89 1.16 -9.26
CA LEU A 116 4.49 1.90 -10.46
C LEU A 116 3.14 1.38 -10.95
N GLN A 117 2.12 2.21 -10.80
CA GLN A 117 0.77 1.89 -11.24
C GLN A 117 0.55 2.27 -12.70
N LYS A 118 0.06 1.32 -13.50
CA LYS A 118 -0.50 1.61 -14.81
C LYS A 118 -1.97 1.98 -14.65
N GLN A 119 -2.38 3.06 -15.31
CA GLN A 119 -3.78 3.43 -15.40
C GLN A 119 -4.49 2.45 -16.36
N LEU A 120 -5.36 1.61 -15.81
CA LEU A 120 -6.10 0.62 -16.61
C LEU A 120 -7.37 1.21 -17.25
N HIS A 121 -7.98 2.21 -16.60
CA HIS A 121 -9.23 2.81 -17.03
C HIS A 121 -9.18 4.34 -16.87
N LYS A 122 -9.97 5.06 -17.68
CA LYS A 122 -10.11 6.51 -17.55
C LYS A 122 -10.83 6.85 -16.24
N THR A 123 -10.24 7.76 -15.48
CA THR A 123 -10.80 8.26 -14.21
C THR A 123 -11.76 9.42 -14.48
N GLN A 124 -12.88 9.47 -13.77
CA GLN A 124 -13.84 10.57 -13.83
C GLN A 124 -13.71 11.53 -12.63
N LYS A 125 -13.23 11.03 -11.49
CA LYS A 125 -13.09 11.84 -10.27
C LYS A 125 -11.71 12.50 -10.18
N SER A 126 -11.68 13.73 -9.66
CA SER A 126 -10.45 14.52 -9.56
C SER A 126 -9.48 13.95 -8.51
N PRO A 127 -8.25 13.54 -8.89
CA PRO A 127 -7.25 13.06 -7.94
C PRO A 127 -6.79 14.15 -6.95
N LEU A 128 -6.70 15.40 -7.42
CA LEU A 128 -6.30 16.52 -6.57
C LEU A 128 -7.34 16.76 -5.48
N LEU A 129 -8.62 16.79 -5.84
CA LEU A 129 -9.71 16.94 -4.88
C LEU A 129 -9.69 15.83 -3.83
N ALA A 130 -9.49 14.57 -4.25
CA ALA A 130 -9.38 13.45 -3.33
C ALA A 130 -8.22 13.61 -2.35
N GLY A 131 -7.05 14.07 -2.81
CA GLY A 131 -5.91 14.37 -1.95
C GLY A 131 -6.22 15.48 -0.94
N MET A 132 -6.85 16.58 -1.38
CA MET A 132 -7.23 17.69 -0.51
C MET A 132 -8.25 17.28 0.55
N MET A 133 -9.25 16.47 0.18
CA MET A 133 -10.21 15.91 1.14
C MET A 133 -9.48 15.09 2.21
N SER A 134 -8.59 14.17 1.81
CA SER A 134 -7.77 13.39 2.75
C SER A 134 -6.84 14.24 3.64
N ALA A 135 -6.40 15.41 3.15
CA ALA A 135 -5.56 16.33 3.93
C ALA A 135 -6.33 17.01 5.06
N ILE A 136 -7.61 17.35 4.81
CA ILE A 136 -8.51 17.91 5.82
C ILE A 136 -8.99 16.83 6.78
N LEU A 137 -9.48 15.71 6.23
CA LEU A 137 -10.01 14.59 6.97
C LEU A 137 -9.42 13.28 6.40
N PRO A 138 -8.45 12.67 7.10
CA PRO A 138 -7.84 11.40 6.71
C PRO A 138 -8.88 10.33 6.32
N GLY A 139 -8.61 9.59 5.25
CA GLY A 139 -9.53 8.59 4.69
C GLY A 139 -10.61 9.13 3.74
N SER A 140 -11.03 10.40 3.86
CA SER A 140 -12.17 10.93 3.08
C SER A 140 -11.94 10.96 1.56
N GLY A 141 -10.70 11.15 1.10
CA GLY A 141 -10.36 11.06 -0.32
C GLY A 141 -10.54 9.65 -0.91
N ARG A 142 -10.29 8.62 -0.10
CA ARG A 142 -10.52 7.22 -0.50
C ARG A 142 -12.02 6.92 -0.60
N ILE A 143 -12.82 7.47 0.34
CA ILE A 143 -14.28 7.39 0.30
C ILE A 143 -14.82 8.05 -0.96
N TYR A 144 -14.35 9.27 -1.27
CA TYR A 144 -14.68 9.98 -2.50
C TYR A 144 -14.36 9.15 -3.75
N ALA A 145 -13.21 8.45 -3.77
CA ALA A 145 -12.83 7.56 -4.85
C ALA A 145 -13.67 6.26 -4.95
N GLY A 146 -14.58 5.99 -4.00
CA GLY A 146 -15.42 4.79 -3.97
C GLY A 146 -14.80 3.60 -3.22
N ARG A 147 -13.72 3.85 -2.46
CA ARG A 147 -13.03 2.86 -1.61
C ARG A 147 -13.37 3.12 -0.14
N PHE A 148 -14.65 2.97 0.21
CA PHE A 148 -15.19 3.29 1.53
C PHE A 148 -14.44 2.63 2.69
N LEU A 149 -14.21 1.31 2.62
CA LEU A 149 -13.55 0.54 3.68
C LEU A 149 -12.08 0.95 3.86
N ASP A 150 -11.36 1.24 2.78
CA ASP A 150 -10.00 1.77 2.90
C ASP A 150 -9.98 3.18 3.50
N GLY A 151 -11.03 3.98 3.28
CA GLY A 151 -11.22 5.26 3.92
C GLY A 151 -11.38 5.14 5.44
N ILE A 152 -12.23 4.21 5.89
CA ILE A 152 -12.39 3.91 7.32
C ILE A 152 -11.07 3.42 7.91
N MET A 153 -10.37 2.50 7.23
CA MET A 153 -9.07 2.01 7.70
C MET A 153 -8.03 3.13 7.81
N GLY A 154 -8.03 4.08 6.87
CA GLY A 154 -7.18 5.26 6.91
C GLY A 154 -7.47 6.18 8.08
N MET A 155 -8.74 6.49 8.31
CA MET A 155 -9.18 7.27 9.46
C MET A 155 -8.80 6.60 10.79
N TRP A 156 -9.06 5.29 10.91
CA TRP A 156 -8.70 4.49 12.07
C TRP A 156 -7.18 4.48 12.31
N MET A 157 -6.40 4.22 11.27
CA MET A 157 -4.95 4.17 11.36
C MET A 157 -4.37 5.52 11.82
N MET A 158 -4.89 6.62 11.26
CA MET A 158 -4.48 7.96 11.67
C MET A 158 -4.87 8.27 13.11
N TYR A 159 -6.07 7.86 13.56
CA TYR A 159 -6.49 8.00 14.94
C TYR A 159 -5.56 7.25 15.90
N VAL A 160 -5.26 5.98 15.63
CA VAL A 160 -4.42 5.15 16.51
C VAL A 160 -3.00 5.71 16.62
N VAL A 161 -2.36 6.01 15.48
CA VAL A 161 -0.98 6.52 15.50
C VAL A 161 -0.91 7.95 16.04
N GLY A 162 -1.89 8.79 15.69
CA GLY A 162 -1.98 10.17 16.16
C GLY A 162 -2.19 10.25 17.66
N ASN A 163 -3.10 9.43 18.21
CA ASN A 163 -3.33 9.36 19.65
C ASN A 163 -2.09 8.81 20.39
N SER A 164 -1.43 7.80 19.81
CA SER A 164 -0.18 7.25 20.36
C SER A 164 0.94 8.29 20.40
N ALA A 165 1.09 9.08 19.33
CA ALA A 165 2.02 10.20 19.26
C ALA A 165 1.69 11.28 20.30
N TYR A 166 0.41 11.69 20.38
CA TYR A 166 -0.07 12.67 21.36
C TYR A 166 0.27 12.25 22.79
N HIS A 167 -0.10 11.04 23.21
CA HIS A 167 0.19 10.57 24.55
C HIS A 167 1.71 10.41 24.82
N ALA A 168 2.48 9.96 23.83
CA ALA A 168 3.93 9.81 24.00
C ALA A 168 4.64 11.16 24.18
N ILE A 169 4.23 12.18 23.40
CA ILE A 169 4.78 13.54 23.46
C ILE A 169 4.32 14.25 24.73
N LYS A 170 3.01 14.17 25.06
CA LYS A 170 2.45 14.76 26.28
C LYS A 170 3.14 14.26 27.55
N ASN A 171 3.46 12.97 27.58
CA ASN A 171 4.18 12.35 28.70
C ASN A 171 5.71 12.52 28.62
N LYS A 172 6.22 13.41 27.75
CA LYS A 172 7.65 13.73 27.58
C LYS A 172 8.55 12.49 27.43
N ARG A 173 8.06 11.44 26.76
CA ARG A 173 8.84 10.21 26.55
C ARG A 173 9.90 10.43 25.47
N PRO A 174 11.21 10.38 25.79
CA PRO A 174 12.27 10.85 24.91
C PRO A 174 12.45 10.01 23.63
N ILE A 175 12.12 8.71 23.68
CA ILE A 175 12.25 7.80 22.54
C ILE A 175 10.92 7.65 21.79
N SER A 176 9.84 7.33 22.50
CA SER A 176 8.55 7.04 21.87
C SER A 176 7.86 8.27 21.28
N GLY A 177 8.09 9.47 21.84
CA GLY A 177 7.53 10.72 21.33
C GLY A 177 7.95 10.97 19.88
N PRO A 178 9.25 11.10 19.59
CA PRO A 178 9.74 11.25 18.23
C PRO A 178 9.35 10.08 17.31
N LEU A 179 9.43 8.84 17.79
CA LEU A 179 9.10 7.65 16.99
C LEU A 179 7.65 7.68 16.49
N PHE A 180 6.68 7.87 17.38
CA PHE A 180 5.27 7.92 17.00
C PHE A 180 4.92 9.21 16.26
N GLY A 181 5.59 10.33 16.55
CA GLY A 181 5.44 11.58 15.78
C GLY A 181 5.85 11.40 14.31
N ILE A 182 7.01 10.77 14.06
CA ILE A 182 7.49 10.45 12.70
C ILE A 182 6.52 9.48 12.01
N ALA A 183 6.08 8.43 12.72
CA ALA A 183 5.12 7.47 12.19
C ALA A 183 3.79 8.15 11.81
N ALA A 184 3.27 9.04 12.66
CA ALA A 184 2.06 9.81 12.38
C ALA A 184 2.24 10.73 11.17
N GLY A 185 3.39 11.37 11.02
CA GLY A 185 3.72 12.17 9.83
C GLY A 185 3.68 11.34 8.54
N PHE A 186 4.29 10.16 8.52
CA PHE A 186 4.25 9.27 7.36
C PHE A 186 2.85 8.71 7.07
N VAL A 187 2.07 8.37 8.11
CA VAL A 187 0.68 7.92 7.96
C VAL A 187 -0.17 9.05 7.38
N TYR A 188 -0.03 10.28 7.87
CA TYR A 188 -0.73 11.43 7.33
C TYR A 188 -0.42 11.68 5.85
N LEU A 189 0.88 11.74 5.50
CA LEU A 189 1.30 11.88 4.10
C LEU A 189 0.81 10.70 3.23
N GLY A 190 0.83 9.48 3.79
CA GLY A 190 0.31 8.28 3.16
C GLY A 190 -1.19 8.35 2.92
N GLU A 191 -1.96 8.99 3.80
CA GLU A 191 -3.41 9.18 3.65
C GLU A 191 -3.75 10.21 2.57
N VAL A 192 -3.01 11.32 2.49
CA VAL A 192 -3.12 12.30 1.41
C VAL A 192 -2.80 11.65 0.07
N TYR A 193 -1.66 10.96 -0.01
CA TYR A 193 -1.26 10.22 -1.20
C TYR A 193 -2.27 9.11 -1.56
N GLY A 194 -2.81 8.40 -0.56
CA GLY A 194 -3.81 7.36 -0.72
C GLY A 194 -5.11 7.85 -1.33
N GLY A 195 -5.59 9.03 -0.91
CA GLY A 195 -6.75 9.70 -1.52
C GLY A 195 -6.53 10.00 -3.00
N TRP A 196 -5.42 10.68 -3.33
CA TRP A 196 -5.03 10.97 -4.71
C TRP A 196 -4.89 9.70 -5.56
N ARG A 197 -4.20 8.69 -5.04
CA ARG A 197 -3.90 7.42 -5.73
C ARG A 197 -5.18 6.63 -6.00
N ALA A 198 -6.09 6.58 -5.04
CA ALA A 198 -7.37 5.89 -5.18
C ALA A 198 -8.19 6.49 -6.34
N ALA A 199 -8.30 7.82 -6.39
CA ALA A 199 -8.99 8.51 -7.46
C ALA A 199 -8.28 8.38 -8.82
N LYS A 200 -6.93 8.32 -8.85
CA LYS A 200 -6.19 8.21 -10.11
C LYS A 200 -6.20 6.81 -10.72
N TYR A 201 -6.01 5.76 -9.92
CA TYR A 201 -5.72 4.40 -10.43
C TYR A 201 -6.76 3.34 -10.07
N TYR A 202 -7.67 3.61 -9.14
CA TYR A 202 -8.55 2.59 -8.56
C TYR A 202 -10.03 2.97 -8.65
N GLN A 203 -10.44 3.49 -9.82
CA GLN A 203 -11.85 3.70 -10.14
C GLN A 203 -12.44 2.52 -10.88
N ASN A 204 -13.67 2.17 -10.51
CA ASN A 204 -14.40 1.08 -11.15
C ASN A 204 -14.81 1.51 -12.57
N PRO A 205 -14.48 0.75 -13.62
CA PRO A 205 -14.94 1.01 -14.99
C PRO A 205 -16.47 0.94 -15.17
N GLY A 206 -17.25 0.62 -14.14
CA GLY A 206 -18.72 0.58 -14.16
C GLY A 206 -19.42 1.85 -13.65
N GLN A 207 -18.74 2.80 -13.01
CA GLN A 207 -19.40 3.97 -12.39
C GLN A 207 -19.83 5.07 -13.40
N GLY A 208 -19.78 4.81 -14.71
CA GLY A 208 -20.17 5.76 -15.75
C GLY A 208 -21.29 5.32 -16.70
N THR A 209 -21.69 4.05 -16.73
CA THR A 209 -22.68 3.53 -17.70
C THR A 209 -23.21 2.16 -17.25
N GLU A 210 -24.11 2.12 -16.28
CA GLU A 210 -24.84 0.89 -15.93
C GLU A 210 -25.91 0.52 -16.97
N GLY A 211 -26.30 1.46 -17.84
CA GLY A 211 -27.32 1.24 -18.87
C GLY A 211 -26.88 0.46 -20.12
N THR A 212 -25.59 0.43 -20.45
CA THR A 212 -25.13 -0.12 -21.76
C THR A 212 -24.60 -1.55 -21.67
N ARG A 213 -24.03 -1.97 -20.54
CA ARG A 213 -23.40 -3.31 -20.39
C ARG A 213 -24.38 -4.45 -20.17
N THR A 214 -25.56 -4.18 -19.62
CA THR A 214 -26.62 -5.20 -19.49
C THR A 214 -27.16 -5.61 -20.85
N LEU A 215 -27.14 -4.73 -21.85
CA LEU A 215 -27.47 -5.05 -23.25
C LEU A 215 -26.38 -5.90 -23.91
N ASP A 216 -25.10 -5.55 -23.79
CA ASP A 216 -24.01 -6.33 -24.39
C ASP A 216 -23.92 -7.75 -23.83
N LEU A 217 -24.03 -7.92 -22.50
CA LEU A 217 -24.01 -9.25 -21.89
C LEU A 217 -25.25 -10.10 -22.25
N ARG A 218 -26.38 -9.47 -22.59
CA ARG A 218 -27.59 -10.16 -23.08
C ARG A 218 -27.43 -10.55 -24.55
N LEU A 219 -26.81 -9.69 -25.36
CA LEU A 219 -26.55 -9.93 -26.78
C LEU A 219 -25.51 -11.04 -26.99
N ASP A 220 -24.44 -11.06 -26.20
CA ASP A 220 -23.40 -12.11 -26.28
C ASP A 220 -23.95 -13.48 -25.86
N ARG A 221 -24.80 -13.51 -24.82
CA ARG A 221 -25.47 -14.75 -24.39
C ARG A 221 -26.47 -15.26 -25.44
N LYS A 222 -27.17 -14.36 -26.16
CA LYS A 222 -28.08 -14.72 -27.26
C LYS A 222 -27.29 -15.28 -28.46
N LYS A 223 -26.11 -14.73 -28.76
CA LYS A 223 -25.23 -15.20 -29.84
C LYS A 223 -24.69 -16.61 -29.56
N SER A 224 -24.27 -16.91 -28.33
CA SER A 224 -23.82 -18.25 -27.94
C SER A 224 -24.92 -19.31 -28.00
N TYR A 225 -26.17 -18.95 -27.66
CA TYR A 225 -27.31 -19.86 -27.80
C TYR A 225 -27.60 -20.20 -29.26
N ILE A 226 -27.61 -19.19 -30.15
CA ILE A 226 -27.89 -19.38 -31.59
C ILE A 226 -26.79 -20.20 -32.28
N LEU A 227 -25.53 -20.07 -31.85
CA LEU A 227 -24.41 -20.85 -32.39
C LEU A 227 -24.43 -22.34 -31.96
N HIS A 228 -25.04 -22.65 -30.81
CA HIS A 228 -25.18 -24.04 -30.35
C HIS A 228 -26.44 -24.74 -30.90
N SER A 229 -27.42 -24.00 -31.44
CA SER A 229 -28.63 -24.58 -32.06
C SER A 229 -28.50 -24.81 -33.57
N ARG A 230 -27.34 -24.51 -34.18
CA ARG A 230 -27.05 -24.71 -35.62
C ARG A 230 -25.93 -25.73 -35.85
N LYS A 231 -25.94 -26.85 -35.12
CA LYS A 231 -25.25 -28.06 -35.57
C LYS A 231 -26.33 -29.11 -35.87
N PRO A 232 -26.45 -29.58 -37.13
CA PRO A 232 -27.31 -30.70 -37.47
C PRO A 232 -26.82 -31.99 -36.80
#